data_AF-A0A502XS12-F1
#
_entry.id   AF-A0A502XS12-F1
#
_cell.length_a   1.000
_cell.length_b   1.000
_cell.length_c   1.000
_cell.angle_alpha   90.00
_cell.angle_beta   90.00
_cell.angle_gamma   90.00
#
_symmetry.space_group_name_H-M   'P 1'
#
loop_
_entity.id
_entity.type
_entity.pdbx_description
1 polymer ?
#
loop_
_entity_poly.entity_id
_entity_poly.type
_entity_poly.pdbx_seq_one_letter_code
_entity_poly.pdbx_strand_id
1 'polypeptide(L)' 'GGRHTPFFTNYRPQFYFRTTDVTGIVSLPEGTEMVMPGDNITVDVELIVPIAMEEKLRFAIREGGRTVGAGIVVTIKE' A
#
# COMPACT_ATOMS: atom_id res chain seq x y z
N GLY A 1 7.36 14.63 4.91
CA GLY A 1 7.98 13.30 5.02
C GLY A 1 7.15 12.34 4.20
N GLY A 2 7.80 11.54 3.36
CA GLY A 2 7.13 10.67 2.39
C GLY A 2 7.95 10.59 1.11
N ARG A 3 7.31 10.17 0.01
CA ARG A 3 7.95 10.22 -1.32
C ARG A 3 8.00 11.65 -1.85
N HIS A 4 9.02 11.93 -2.66
CA HIS A 4 9.11 13.16 -3.47
C HIS A 4 8.74 12.91 -4.93
N THR A 5 8.77 11.66 -5.37
CA THR A 5 8.49 11.22 -6.73
C THR A 5 7.28 10.29 -6.76
N PRO A 6 6.55 10.22 -7.88
CA PRO A 6 5.44 9.31 -8.03
C PRO A 6 5.86 7.85 -7.87
N PHE A 7 4.86 6.98 -7.69
CA PHE A 7 5.00 5.54 -7.90
C PHE A 7 4.03 5.07 -8.98
N PHE A 8 4.32 3.89 -9.53
CA PHE A 8 3.60 3.30 -10.66
C PHE A 8 3.00 1.94 -10.24
N THR A 9 2.25 1.31 -11.13
CA THR A 9 1.83 -0.09 -10.93
C THR A 9 3.06 -1.01 -10.77
N ASN A 10 2.89 -2.17 -10.14
CA ASN A 10 3.98 -3.09 -9.71
C ASN A 10 4.93 -2.49 -8.66
N TYR A 11 4.54 -1.41 -8.00
CA TYR A 11 5.27 -0.86 -6.87
C TYR A 11 5.26 -1.84 -5.67
N ARG A 12 6.43 -2.07 -5.05
CA ARG A 12 6.64 -3.13 -4.03
C ARG A 12 7.10 -2.62 -2.66
N PRO A 13 6.28 -1.84 -1.93
CA PRO A 13 6.63 -1.37 -0.60
C PRO A 13 6.40 -2.42 0.49
N GLN A 14 6.78 -2.07 1.72
CA GLN A 14 6.39 -2.78 2.93
C GLN A 14 5.06 -2.21 3.46
N PHE A 15 4.11 -3.07 3.76
CA PHE A 15 2.87 -2.74 4.45
C PHE A 15 3.01 -3.12 5.91
N TYR A 16 2.90 -2.12 6.78
CA TYR A 16 2.98 -2.28 8.22
C TYR A 16 1.57 -2.47 8.80
N PHE A 17 1.26 -3.69 9.20
CA PHE A 17 0.03 -4.04 9.90
C PHE A 17 0.35 -4.29 11.37
N ARG A 18 -0.16 -3.42 12.26
CA ARG A 18 0.02 -3.46 13.72
C ARG A 18 1.47 -3.50 14.20
N THR A 19 2.13 -4.65 14.09
CA THR A 19 3.50 -4.95 14.55
C THR A 19 4.38 -5.61 13.49
N THR A 20 3.86 -5.84 12.28
CA THR A 20 4.53 -6.65 11.26
C THR A 20 4.60 -5.90 9.94
N ASP A 21 5.79 -5.88 9.32
CA ASP A 21 6.00 -5.44 7.95
C ASP A 21 5.88 -6.64 7.00
N VAL A 22 5.09 -6.50 5.95
CA VAL A 22 4.95 -7.49 4.86
C VAL A 22 5.10 -6.78 3.52
N THR A 23 5.88 -7.34 2.59
CA THR A 23 5.96 -6.79 1.24
C THR A 23 4.63 -7.02 0.51
N GLY A 24 4.15 -6.01 -0.19
CA GLY A 24 2.99 -6.15 -1.07
C GLY A 24 3.25 -5.56 -2.46
N ILE A 25 2.50 -6.01 -3.45
CA ILE A 25 2.54 -5.50 -4.82
C ILE A 25 1.30 -4.65 -5.03
N VAL A 26 1.50 -3.40 -5.45
CA VAL A 26 0.41 -2.45 -5.71
C VAL A 26 0.02 -2.49 -7.18
N SER A 27 -1.27 -2.69 -7.44
CA SER A 27 -1.90 -2.57 -8.74
C SER A 27 -2.78 -1.33 -8.79
N LEU A 28 -2.45 -0.42 -9.71
CA LEU A 28 -3.23 0.80 -9.92
C LEU A 28 -4.50 0.49 -10.75
N PRO A 29 -5.59 1.23 -10.55
CA PRO A 29 -6.79 1.09 -11.37
C PRO A 29 -6.53 1.43 -12.83
N GLU A 30 -7.32 0.85 -13.74
CA GLU A 30 -7.20 1.07 -15.18
C GLU A 30 -7.25 2.58 -15.51
N GLY A 31 -6.39 3.01 -16.43
CA GLY A 31 -6.23 4.42 -16.81
C GLY A 31 -5.41 5.26 -15.82
N THR A 32 -5.01 4.71 -14.66
CA THR A 32 -4.08 5.39 -13.75
C THR A 32 -2.65 4.93 -13.97
N GLU A 33 -1.85 5.79 -14.61
CA GLU A 33 -0.44 5.48 -14.89
C GLU A 33 0.45 5.60 -13.65
N MET A 34 0.21 6.62 -12.82
CA MET A 34 1.05 6.94 -11.67
C MET A 34 0.25 7.62 -10.56
N VAL A 35 0.78 7.56 -9.34
CA VAL A 35 0.22 8.21 -8.15
C VAL A 35 1.23 9.21 -7.60
N MET A 36 0.81 10.46 -7.42
CA MET A 36 1.68 11.52 -6.91
C MET A 36 1.68 11.54 -5.37
N PRO A 37 2.78 11.99 -4.73
CA PRO A 37 2.77 12.23 -3.29
C PRO A 37 1.68 13.24 -2.90
N GLY A 38 0.78 12.83 -2.01
CA GLY A 38 -0.36 13.64 -1.54
C GLY A 38 -1.72 13.23 -2.11
N ASP A 39 -1.73 12.36 -3.14
CA ASP A 39 -2.97 11.85 -3.70
C ASP A 39 -3.66 10.84 -2.77
N ASN A 40 -4.99 10.81 -2.85
CA ASN A 40 -5.82 9.76 -2.27
C ASN A 40 -6.34 8.86 -3.40
N ILE A 41 -6.11 7.56 -3.29
CA ILE A 41 -6.50 6.59 -4.32
C ILE A 41 -6.90 5.26 -3.68
N THR A 42 -7.78 4.53 -4.33
CA THR A 42 -8.07 3.12 -4.01
C THR A 42 -7.26 2.24 -4.95
N VAL A 43 -6.49 1.30 -4.40
CA VAL A 43 -5.61 0.40 -5.14
C VAL A 43 -5.85 -1.03 -4.68
N ASP A 44 -5.61 -1.99 -5.57
CA ASP A 44 -5.52 -3.40 -5.20
C ASP A 44 -4.09 -3.71 -4.72
N VAL A 45 -3.97 -4.51 -3.67
CA VAL A 45 -2.68 -4.89 -3.07
C VAL A 45 -2.63 -6.40 -2.89
N GLU A 46 -1.60 -7.03 -3.43
CA GLU A 46 -1.30 -8.44 -3.24
C GLU A 46 -0.15 -8.58 -2.22
N LEU A 47 -0.40 -9.21 -1.06
CA LEU A 47 0.65 -9.44 -0.06
C LEU A 47 1.40 -10.73 -0.38
N ILE A 48 2.74 -10.70 -0.29
CA ILE A 48 3.57 -11.88 -0.63
C ILE A 48 3.47 -13.01 0.39
N VAL A 49 2.98 -12.70 1.59
CA VAL A 49 2.68 -13.67 2.64
C VAL A 49 1.34 -13.34 3.28
N PRO A 50 0.56 -14.35 3.70
CA PRO A 50 -0.73 -14.13 4.32
C PRO A 50 -0.57 -13.39 5.65
N ILE A 51 -1.46 -12.44 5.90
CA ILE A 51 -1.58 -11.69 7.15
C ILE A 51 -3.02 -11.73 7.61
N ALA A 52 -3.24 -11.99 8.89
CA ALA A 52 -4.54 -11.86 9.50
C ALA A 52 -4.98 -10.40 9.45
N MET A 53 -6.09 -10.13 8.76
CA MET A 53 -6.63 -8.79 8.59
C MET A 53 -8.16 -8.79 8.61
N GLU A 54 -8.73 -7.62 8.84
CA GLU A 54 -10.16 -7.35 8.83
C GLU A 54 -10.41 -6.06 8.04
N GLU A 55 -11.61 -5.91 7.48
CA GLU A 55 -12.01 -4.63 6.89
C GLU A 55 -11.89 -3.50 7.93
N LYS A 56 -11.60 -2.29 7.45
CA LYS A 56 -11.34 -1.10 8.26
C LYS A 56 -10.05 -1.13 9.08
N LEU A 57 -9.27 -2.21 9.01
CA LEU A 57 -7.93 -2.24 9.59
C LEU A 57 -7.05 -1.16 8.93
N ARG A 58 -6.43 -0.32 9.76
CA ARG A 58 -5.49 0.70 9.29
C ARG A 58 -4.10 0.11 9.16
N PHE A 59 -3.35 0.57 8.16
CA PHE A 59 -1.97 0.19 7.92
C PHE A 59 -1.14 1.39 7.46
N ALA A 60 0.18 1.26 7.56
CA ALA A 60 1.11 2.22 6.98
C ALA A 60 1.85 1.57 5.79
N ILE A 61 2.21 2.37 4.80
CA ILE A 61 3.08 1.96 3.68
C ILE A 61 4.47 2.52 3.97
N ARG A 62 5.49 1.67 3.89
CA ARG A 62 6.87 1.99 4.27
C ARG A 62 7.86 1.62 3.18
N GLU A 63 8.88 2.47 3.04
CA GLU A 63 10.04 2.26 2.19
C GLU A 63 11.30 2.62 2.97
N GLY A 64 12.30 1.71 2.98
CA GLY A 64 13.56 1.95 3.71
C GLY A 64 13.35 2.33 5.17
N GLY A 65 12.32 1.77 5.82
CA GLY A 65 11.94 2.06 7.21
C GLY A 65 11.16 3.37 7.42
N ARG A 66 10.93 4.19 6.39
CA ARG A 66 10.18 5.46 6.47
C ARG A 66 8.74 5.27 6.00
N THR A 67 7.78 5.88 6.70
CA THR A 67 6.38 5.92 6.27
C THR A 67 6.21 6.84 5.06
N VAL A 68 5.67 6.29 3.98
CA VAL A 68 5.41 6.99 2.71
C VAL A 68 3.93 7.11 2.37
N GLY A 69 3.08 6.34 3.04
CA GLY A 69 1.62 6.40 2.88
C GLY A 69 0.91 5.80 4.08
N ALA A 70 -0.39 6.02 4.15
CA ALA A 70 -1.28 5.41 5.13
C ALA A 70 -2.54 4.93 4.42
N GLY A 71 -3.11 3.83 4.88
CA GLY A 71 -4.26 3.23 4.25
C GLY A 71 -5.21 2.57 5.25
N ILE A 72 -6.35 2.17 4.71
CA ILE A 72 -7.38 1.40 5.40
C ILE A 72 -7.83 0.27 4.48
N VAL A 73 -7.96 -0.93 5.02
CA VAL A 73 -8.47 -2.09 4.26
C VAL A 73 -9.95 -1.83 3.96
N VAL A 74 -10.32 -1.79 2.68
CA VAL A 74 -11.70 -1.57 2.24
C VAL A 74 -12.43 -2.89 2.02
N THR A 75 -11.76 -3.85 1.36
CA THR A 75 -12.30 -5.17 1.01
C THR A 75 -11.16 -6.16 0.97
N ILE A 76 -11.38 -7.38 1.44
CA ILE A 76 -10.42 -8.49 1.41
C ILE A 76 -10.78 -9.40 0.23
N LYS A 77 -9.79 -9.73 -0.59
CA LYS A 77 -9.90 -10.63 -1.75
C LYS A 77 -8.84 -11.73 -1.59
N GLU A 78 -9.15 -12.94 -2.07
CA GLU A 78 -8.22 -14.08 -2.11
C GLU A 78 -7.63 -14.27 -3.51
#